data_AF-A0A397G384-F1
#
_entry.id   AF-A0A397G384-F1
#
_cell.length_a   1.000
_cell.length_b   1.000
_cell.length_c   1.000
_cell.angle_alpha   90.00
_cell.angle_beta   90.00
_cell.angle_gamma   90.00
#
_symmetry.space_group_name_H-M   'P 1'
#
loop_
_entity.id
_entity.type
_entity.pdbx_description
1 polymer ?
#
loop_
_entity_poly.entity_id
_entity_poly.type
_entity_poly.pdbx_seq_one_letter_code
_entity_poly.pdbx_strand_id
1 'polypeptide(L)'
;MATEFGDIDGVFEGDEVTAAFIAKRKNPAHKNSVLYFRADPDAVYAETHIIDLSKVDSLVASYPSPDDVAPAKNVEGKKSDGVFIGACTTAEEDLILAALVLEQGLKKGYRPSIGDQLLRNYIDLA
;
A
#
# COMPACT_ATOMS: atom_id res chain seq x y z
N MET A 1 3.28 -3.76 -6.18
CA MET A 1 4.68 -3.31 -6.28
C MET A 1 5.56 -4.40 -6.89
N ALA A 2 5.13 -5.02 -8.00
CA ALA A 2 5.89 -6.09 -8.64
C ALA A 2 7.04 -5.49 -9.49
N THR A 3 6.75 -4.37 -10.16
CA THR A 3 7.69 -3.63 -11.00
C THR A 3 8.95 -3.17 -10.27
N GLU A 4 8.86 -2.90 -8.97
CA GLU A 4 9.98 -2.52 -8.12
C GLU A 4 11.01 -3.64 -7.96
N PHE A 5 10.61 -4.90 -8.12
CA PHE A 5 11.49 -6.07 -8.16
C PHE A 5 11.96 -6.42 -9.58
N GLY A 6 11.60 -5.61 -10.58
CA GLY A 6 11.93 -5.84 -11.99
C GLY A 6 10.94 -6.72 -12.75
N ASP A 7 9.79 -7.03 -12.17
CA ASP A 7 8.76 -7.81 -12.84
C ASP A 7 8.07 -7.03 -13.96
N ILE A 8 7.56 -7.75 -14.96
CA ILE A 8 6.75 -7.17 -16.04
C ILE A 8 5.35 -6.80 -15.53
N ASP A 9 4.74 -7.66 -14.70
CA ASP A 9 3.41 -7.48 -14.13
C ASP A 9 3.23 -8.37 -12.89
N GLY A 10 2.24 -8.06 -12.05
CA GLY A 10 1.82 -8.86 -10.92
C GLY A 10 0.32 -9.16 -10.98
N VAL A 11 -0.04 -10.43 -10.92
CA VAL A 11 -1.43 -10.89 -11.02
C VAL A 11 -1.83 -11.76 -9.83
N PHE A 12 -3.05 -11.57 -9.35
CA PHE A 12 -3.71 -12.43 -8.36
C PHE A 12 -4.93 -13.08 -9.01
N GLU A 13 -5.22 -14.33 -8.62
CA GLU A 13 -6.45 -14.99 -9.04
C GLU A 13 -7.67 -14.25 -8.49
N GLY A 14 -8.70 -14.10 -9.33
CA GLY A 14 -9.96 -13.50 -8.91
C GLY A 14 -10.76 -14.42 -8.00
N ASP A 15 -11.23 -13.87 -6.89
CA ASP A 15 -12.08 -14.51 -5.89
C ASP A 15 -13.44 -13.80 -5.76
N GLU A 16 -14.23 -14.18 -4.76
CA GLU A 16 -15.52 -13.56 -4.46
C GLU A 16 -15.40 -12.08 -4.05
N VAL A 17 -14.29 -11.67 -3.43
CA VAL A 17 -14.02 -10.27 -3.07
C VAL A 17 -13.84 -9.45 -4.34
N THR A 18 -13.04 -9.96 -5.27
CA THR A 18 -12.82 -9.38 -6.60
C THR A 18 -14.14 -9.29 -7.38
N ALA A 19 -14.95 -10.36 -7.35
CA ALA A 19 -16.26 -10.38 -8.01
C ALA A 19 -17.22 -9.34 -7.42
N ALA A 20 -17.29 -9.23 -6.10
CA ALA A 20 -18.10 -8.24 -5.41
C ALA A 20 -17.64 -6.80 -5.72
N PHE A 21 -16.34 -6.55 -5.81
CA PHE A 21 -15.79 -5.25 -6.20
C PHE A 21 -16.22 -4.87 -7.62
N ILE A 22 -16.09 -5.80 -8.57
CA ILE A 22 -16.50 -5.60 -9.97
C ILE A 22 -18.01 -5.36 -10.09
N ALA A 23 -18.84 -6.08 -9.34
CA ALA A 23 -20.29 -5.91 -9.37
C ALA A 23 -20.77 -4.50 -9.00
N LYS A 24 -19.98 -3.76 -8.21
CA LYS A 24 -20.23 -2.36 -7.81
C LYS A 24 -19.95 -1.35 -8.93
N ARG A 25 -19.34 -1.75 -10.06
CA ARG A 25 -19.05 -0.86 -11.18
C ARG A 25 -20.35 -0.28 -11.76
N LYS A 26 -20.38 1.05 -11.94
CA LYS A 26 -21.56 1.78 -12.45
C LYS A 26 -21.87 1.44 -13.92
N ASN A 27 -20.84 1.30 -14.76
CA ASN A 27 -21.01 0.94 -16.17
C ASN A 27 -21.35 -0.56 -16.31
N PRO A 28 -22.53 -0.93 -16.85
CA PRO A 28 -22.91 -2.33 -17.05
C PRO A 28 -21.91 -3.15 -17.87
N ALA A 29 -21.25 -2.53 -18.85
CA ALA A 29 -20.24 -3.22 -19.65
C ALA A 29 -19.08 -3.73 -18.77
N HIS A 30 -18.65 -2.93 -17.79
CA HIS A 30 -17.50 -3.26 -16.93
C HIS A 30 -17.81 -4.33 -15.86
N LYS A 31 -19.07 -4.73 -15.69
CA LYS A 31 -19.46 -5.83 -14.78
C LYS A 31 -20.00 -7.06 -15.50
N ASN A 32 -20.59 -6.90 -16.68
CA ASN A 32 -21.23 -8.01 -17.40
C ASN A 32 -20.28 -8.75 -18.35
N SER A 33 -19.09 -8.23 -18.65
CA SER A 33 -18.14 -8.82 -19.59
C SER A 33 -16.90 -9.43 -18.93
N VAL A 34 -16.93 -9.68 -17.62
CA VAL A 34 -15.74 -10.11 -16.88
C VAL A 34 -15.55 -11.62 -17.01
N LEU A 35 -14.31 -12.01 -17.29
CA LEU A 35 -13.85 -13.39 -17.27
C LEU A 35 -12.88 -13.55 -16.10
N TYR A 36 -13.05 -14.64 -15.34
CA TYR A 36 -12.20 -14.97 -14.20
C TYR A 36 -11.31 -16.15 -14.59
N PHE A 37 -10.03 -15.89 -14.76
CA PHE A 37 -9.02 -16.90 -15.06
C PHE A 37 -8.37 -17.38 -13.77
N ARG A 38 -7.89 -18.62 -13.80
CA ARG A 38 -7.09 -19.25 -12.75
C ARG A 38 -5.94 -19.99 -13.39
N ALA A 39 -4.87 -20.20 -12.62
CA ALA A 39 -3.79 -21.05 -13.06
C ALA A 39 -4.30 -22.49 -13.23
N ASP A 40 -3.78 -23.17 -14.26
CA ASP A 40 -4.05 -24.59 -14.44
C ASP A 40 -3.41 -25.39 -13.28
N PRO A 41 -4.01 -26.51 -12.85
CA PRO A 41 -3.48 -27.32 -11.75
C PRO A 41 -2.06 -27.84 -11.95
N ASP A 42 -1.59 -27.91 -13.19
CA ASP A 42 -0.27 -28.36 -13.62
C ASP A 42 0.64 -27.23 -14.13
N ALA A 43 0.29 -25.97 -13.84
CA ALA A 43 1.13 -24.82 -14.16
C ALA A 43 2.54 -24.95 -13.56
N VAL A 44 3.56 -24.67 -14.37
CA VAL A 44 4.97 -24.74 -13.97
C VAL A 44 5.49 -23.33 -13.71
N TYR A 45 6.06 -23.11 -12.53
CA TYR A 45 6.66 -21.83 -12.11
C TYR A 45 8.17 -21.93 -12.11
N ALA A 46 8.86 -20.84 -12.49
CA ALA A 46 10.32 -20.77 -12.39
C ALA A 46 10.79 -20.81 -10.93
N GLU A 47 10.02 -20.22 -10.03
CA GLU A 47 10.27 -20.22 -8.59
C GLU A 47 8.95 -20.16 -7.81
N THR A 48 8.95 -20.62 -6.56
CA THR A 48 7.79 -20.51 -5.65
C THR A 48 8.26 -20.13 -4.26
N HIS A 49 7.67 -19.06 -3.73
CA HIS A 49 8.01 -18.50 -2.43
C HIS A 49 6.82 -18.65 -1.47
N ILE A 50 7.04 -19.25 -0.30
CA ILE A 50 6.03 -19.34 0.76
C ILE A 50 6.32 -18.27 1.81
N ILE A 51 5.41 -17.31 1.96
CA ILE A 51 5.55 -16.20 2.90
C ILE A 51 4.66 -16.45 4.13
N ASP A 52 5.28 -16.57 5.30
CA ASP A 52 4.58 -16.71 6.58
C ASP A 52 4.21 -15.33 7.14
N LEU A 53 2.95 -14.93 6.95
CA LEU A 53 2.46 -13.63 7.39
C LEU A 53 2.53 -13.42 8.91
N SER A 54 2.60 -14.49 9.72
CA SER A 54 2.74 -14.35 11.18
C SER A 54 4.12 -13.85 11.60
N LYS A 55 5.11 -13.92 10.72
CA LYS A 55 6.48 -13.46 10.94
C LYS A 55 6.75 -12.07 10.35
N VAL A 56 5.80 -11.49 9.62
CA VAL A 56 5.94 -10.17 9.01
C VAL A 56 5.70 -9.09 10.07
N ASP A 57 6.70 -8.23 10.28
CA ASP A 57 6.64 -7.06 11.18
C ASP A 57 6.39 -5.78 10.35
N SER A 58 6.26 -4.63 11.00
CA SER A 58 6.26 -3.33 10.30
C SER A 58 7.64 -3.07 9.70
N LEU A 59 7.69 -2.77 8.41
CA LEU A 59 8.92 -2.60 7.65
C LEU A 59 9.06 -1.17 7.09
N VAL A 60 10.29 -0.73 6.89
CA VAL A 60 10.64 0.55 6.26
C VAL A 60 11.73 0.31 5.22
N ALA A 61 11.50 0.79 4.00
CA ALA A 61 12.53 0.87 2.95
C ALA A 61 13.37 2.15 3.10
N SER A 62 14.70 2.03 3.01
CA SER A 62 15.63 3.14 3.18
C SER A 62 16.11 3.71 1.84
N TYR A 63 16.08 5.04 1.71
CA TYR A 63 16.65 5.72 0.54
C TYR A 63 18.11 5.31 0.31
N PRO A 64 18.54 5.10 -0.96
CA PRO A 64 17.76 5.29 -2.20
C PRO A 64 17.04 4.05 -2.73
N SER A 65 17.15 2.91 -2.05
CA SER A 65 16.74 1.62 -2.61
C SER A 65 15.41 1.14 -2.05
N PRO A 66 14.43 0.74 -2.89
CA PRO A 66 13.21 0.11 -2.38
C PRO A 66 13.48 -1.26 -1.74
N ASP A 67 14.60 -1.92 -2.10
CA ASP A 67 15.00 -3.23 -1.60
C ASP A 67 15.75 -3.17 -0.25
N ASP A 68 16.18 -1.98 0.18
CA ASP A 68 16.86 -1.80 1.47
C ASP A 68 15.83 -1.71 2.60
N VAL A 69 15.23 -2.87 2.92
CA VAL A 69 14.12 -2.99 3.86
C VAL A 69 14.60 -3.46 5.23
N ALA A 70 14.20 -2.74 6.28
CA ALA A 70 14.48 -3.10 7.67
C ALA A 70 13.22 -3.01 8.55
N PRO A 71 13.14 -3.76 9.65
CA PRO A 71 12.11 -3.56 10.67
C PRO A 71 12.04 -2.10 11.13
N ALA A 72 10.84 -1.55 11.26
CA ALA A 72 10.61 -0.15 11.60
C ALA A 72 11.30 0.27 12.92
N LYS A 73 11.36 -0.65 13.89
CA LYS A 73 12.08 -0.47 15.17
C LYS A 73 13.58 -0.17 15.00
N ASN A 74 14.21 -0.62 13.92
CA ASN A 74 15.64 -0.39 13.68
C ASN A 74 15.93 1.04 13.23
N VAL A 75 14.93 1.76 12.72
CA VAL A 75 15.04 3.15 12.23
C VAL A 75 14.33 4.16 13.12
N GLU A 76 13.87 3.72 14.30
CA GLU A 76 13.24 4.58 15.30
C GLU A 76 14.19 5.73 15.72
N GLY A 77 13.62 6.93 15.90
CA GLY A 77 14.38 8.12 16.27
C GLY A 77 15.11 8.80 15.11
N LYS A 78 15.13 8.21 13.90
CA LYS A 78 15.60 8.91 12.70
C LYS A 78 14.69 10.10 12.41
N LYS A 79 15.27 11.30 12.32
CA LYS A 79 14.53 12.53 12.06
C LYS A 79 13.91 12.48 10.65
N SER A 80 12.61 12.77 10.58
CA SER A 80 11.89 13.04 9.34
C SER A 80 11.43 14.50 9.34
N ASP A 81 11.68 15.23 8.25
CA ASP A 81 11.21 16.62 8.13
C ASP A 81 9.75 16.73 7.66
N GLY A 82 9.16 15.61 7.21
CA GLY A 82 7.77 15.52 6.81
C GLY A 82 7.34 14.09 6.53
N VAL A 83 6.03 13.90 6.35
CA VAL A 83 5.41 12.61 6.00
C VAL A 83 4.40 12.86 4.89
N PHE A 84 4.39 12.00 3.87
CA PHE A 84 3.42 11.99 2.80
C PHE A 84 2.57 10.72 2.88
N ILE A 85 1.25 10.85 2.78
CA ILE A 85 0.29 9.75 2.84
C ILE A 85 -0.68 9.94 1.67
N GLY A 86 -0.79 8.93 0.79
CA GLY A 86 -1.64 9.01 -0.41
C GLY A 86 -0.84 8.83 -1.71
N ALA A 87 -0.36 7.63 -1.96
CA ALA A 87 0.27 7.24 -3.23
C ALA A 87 -0.63 6.26 -4.01
N CYS A 88 -0.19 5.83 -5.20
CA CYS A 88 -0.92 4.83 -6.00
C CYS A 88 -1.11 3.48 -5.28
N THR A 89 -0.32 3.20 -4.25
CA THR A 89 -0.39 2.00 -3.41
C THR A 89 -1.32 2.14 -2.21
N THR A 90 -1.87 3.33 -1.95
CA THR A 90 -2.69 3.63 -0.77
C THR A 90 -4.15 3.25 -1.01
N ALA A 91 -4.70 2.43 -0.11
CA ALA A 91 -6.11 2.08 -0.07
C ALA A 91 -6.92 3.05 0.82
N GLU A 92 -8.25 2.96 0.78
CA GLU A 92 -9.13 3.79 1.62
C GLU A 92 -8.89 3.51 3.11
N GLU A 93 -8.69 2.23 3.44
CA GLU A 93 -8.43 1.75 4.79
C GLU A 93 -7.12 2.33 5.36
N ASP A 94 -6.11 2.55 4.52
CA ASP A 94 -4.83 3.14 4.93
C ASP A 94 -5.01 4.59 5.39
N LEU A 95 -5.86 5.36 4.71
CA LEU A 95 -6.16 6.75 5.09
C LEU A 95 -6.90 6.81 6.43
N ILE A 96 -7.83 5.89 6.67
CA ILE A 96 -8.53 5.76 7.94
C ILE A 96 -7.54 5.42 9.06
N LEU A 97 -6.67 4.43 8.84
CA LEU A 97 -5.67 4.02 9.82
C LEU A 97 -4.70 5.17 10.13
N ALA A 98 -4.21 5.88 9.11
CA ALA A 98 -3.37 7.06 9.27
C ALA A 98 -4.04 8.15 10.11
N ALA A 99 -5.33 8.44 9.84
CA ALA A 99 -6.09 9.42 10.61
C ALA A 99 -6.23 9.02 12.09
N LEU A 100 -6.51 7.73 12.36
CA LEU A 100 -6.60 7.20 13.71
C LEU A 100 -5.27 7.30 14.46
N VAL A 101 -4.15 6.95 13.81
CA VAL A 101 -2.81 7.07 14.39
C VAL A 101 -2.47 8.53 14.68
N LEU A 102 -2.75 9.43 13.74
CA LEU A 102 -2.55 10.87 13.92
C LEU A 102 -3.38 11.41 15.10
N GLU A 103 -4.64 11.00 15.22
CA GLU A 103 -5.52 11.38 16.33
C GLU A 103 -4.91 10.99 17.69
N GLN A 104 -4.35 9.77 17.80
CA GLN A 104 -3.67 9.33 19.02
C GLN A 104 -2.41 10.15 19.31
N GLY A 105 -1.63 10.51 18.28
CA GLY A 105 -0.48 11.40 18.42
C GLY A 105 -0.88 12.78 18.94
N LEU A 106 -1.94 13.37 18.38
CA LEU A 106 -2.46 14.67 18.81
C LEU A 106 -2.96 14.63 20.26
N LYS A 107 -3.66 13.57 20.67
CA LYS A 107 -4.10 13.32 22.06
C LYS A 107 -2.93 13.20 23.03
N LYS A 108 -1.80 12.64 22.60
CA LYS A 108 -0.53 12.58 23.37
C LYS A 108 0.23 13.91 23.41
N GLY A 109 -0.25 14.95 22.74
CA GLY A 109 0.39 16.26 22.72
C GLY A 109 1.40 16.46 21.59
N TYR A 110 1.58 15.47 20.70
CA TYR A 110 2.41 15.68 19.50
C TYR A 110 1.76 16.69 18.57
N ARG A 111 2.58 17.50 17.90
CA ARG A 111 2.13 18.50 16.94
C ARG A 111 2.98 18.40 15.68
N PRO A 112 2.40 18.42 14.48
CA PRO A 112 3.17 18.58 13.27
C PRO A 112 4.00 19.86 13.37
N SER A 113 5.29 19.77 13.03
CA SER A 113 6.12 20.96 12.87
C SER A 113 5.58 21.73 11.66
N ILE A 114 5.03 22.93 11.89
CA ILE A 114 4.68 23.84 10.80
C ILE A 114 6.01 24.38 10.26
N GLY A 115 6.52 23.76 9.19
CA GLY A 115 7.61 24.34 8.42
C GLY A 115 7.12 25.62 7.76
N ASP A 116 7.88 26.70 7.89
CA ASP A 116 7.50 28.09 7.56
C ASP A 116 7.24 28.37 6.06
N GLN A 117 7.03 27.37 5.18
CA GLN A 117 7.02 27.66 3.73
C GLN A 117 6.26 26.78 2.74
N LEU A 118 5.53 25.70 3.11
CA LEU A 118 5.00 24.79 2.08
C LEU A 118 3.52 24.35 2.19
N LEU A 119 2.79 24.72 3.24
CA LEU A 119 1.43 24.20 3.47
C LEU A 119 0.28 24.92 2.73
N ARG A 120 0.55 25.81 1.77
CA ARG A 120 -0.52 26.48 1.00
C ARG A 120 -0.89 25.81 -0.33
N ASN A 121 -0.10 24.87 -0.84
CA ASN A 121 -0.26 24.39 -2.24
C ASN A 121 -0.42 22.87 -2.42
N TYR A 122 -0.66 22.09 -1.36
CA TYR A 122 -0.86 20.62 -1.48
C TYR A 122 -2.09 20.12 -0.70
N ILE A 123 -3.16 20.92 -0.67
CA ILE A 123 -4.52 20.38 -0.50
C ILE A 123 -5.19 20.53 -1.87
N ASP A 124 -4.73 19.73 -2.81
CA ASP A 124 -5.47 19.37 -4.01
C ASP A 124 -4.93 18.00 -4.45
N LEU A 125 -5.85 17.09 -4.76
CA LEU A 125 -5.69 15.68 -5.18
C LEU A 125 -5.88 14.62 -4.09
N ALA A 126 -7.14 14.43 -3.66
CA ALA A 126 -7.93 13.24 -4.01
C ALA A 126 -9.41 13.50 -3.68
#